data_AF-A0A6D2INB2-F1
#
_entry.id   AF-A0A6D2INB2-F1
#
_cell.length_a   1.000
_cell.length_b   1.000
_cell.length_c   1.000
_cell.angle_alpha   90.00
_cell.angle_beta   90.00
_cell.angle_gamma   90.00
#
_symmetry.space_group_name_H-M   'P 1'
#
loop_
_entity.id
_entity.type
_entity.pdbx_description
1 polymer ?
#
loop_
_entity_poly.entity_id
_entity_poly.type
_entity_poly.pdbx_seq_one_letter_code
_entity_poly.pdbx_strand_id
1 'polypeptide(L)'
;MQDQYILHSAEAQNITLPFACRHGCCTSCAVRVKSGELRQPQALGISAELKAQGYALLCVGFPTSDLEVETQDEDEVYWLQFGRYFARGPIERDVYSLELPIGDE
;
A
#
# COMPACT_ATOMS: atom_id res chain seq x y z
N MET A 1 -17.10 -16.01 6.82
CA MET A 1 -15.81 -15.43 7.27
C MET A 1 -15.03 -14.93 6.06
N GLN A 2 -15.64 -14.07 5.21
CA GLN A 2 -15.05 -13.59 3.94
C GLN A 2 -14.97 -12.05 3.87
N ASP A 3 -15.25 -11.35 4.97
CA ASP A 3 -15.30 -9.89 5.06
C ASP A 3 -14.26 -9.30 6.02
N GLN A 4 -13.15 -10.01 6.25
CA GLN A 4 -12.04 -9.51 7.06
C GLN A 4 -10.79 -9.31 6.21
N TYR A 5 -10.08 -8.21 6.45
CA TYR A 5 -8.82 -7.93 5.79
C TYR A 5 -7.76 -8.98 6.16
N ILE A 6 -6.96 -9.41 5.18
CA ILE A 6 -5.93 -10.45 5.36
C ILE A 6 -4.97 -10.09 6.50
N LEU A 7 -4.54 -8.82 6.60
CA LEU A 7 -3.67 -8.37 7.69
C LEU A 7 -4.30 -8.60 9.07
N HIS A 8 -5.58 -8.28 9.25
CA HIS A 8 -6.27 -8.48 10.53
C HIS A 8 -6.42 -9.98 10.85
N SER A 9 -6.74 -10.80 9.85
CA SER A 9 -6.79 -12.26 10.03
C SER A 9 -5.44 -12.86 10.43
N ALA A 10 -4.33 -12.32 9.93
CA ALA A 10 -2.98 -12.72 10.31
C ALA A 10 -2.64 -12.30 11.76
N GLU A 11 -2.98 -11.07 12.14
CA GLU A 11 -2.76 -10.55 13.50
C GLU A 11 -3.54 -11.35 14.55
N ALA A 12 -4.78 -11.75 14.25
CA ALA A 12 -5.58 -12.60 15.13
C ALA A 12 -4.94 -13.99 15.38
N GLN A 13 -4.03 -14.41 14.50
CA GLN A 13 -3.25 -15.64 14.60
C GLN A 13 -1.85 -15.41 15.17
N ASN A 14 -1.56 -14.21 15.69
CA ASN A 14 -0.24 -13.77 16.18
C ASN A 14 0.86 -13.80 15.10
N ILE A 15 0.51 -13.64 13.83
CA ILE A 15 1.47 -13.51 12.73
C ILE A 15 1.78 -12.02 12.54
N THR A 16 3.06 -11.66 12.64
CA THR A 16 3.53 -10.30 12.37
C THR A 16 3.87 -10.13 10.89
N LEU A 17 3.19 -9.20 10.23
CA LEU A 17 3.43 -8.82 8.84
C LEU A 17 3.77 -7.33 8.77
N PRO A 18 4.55 -6.87 7.78
CA PRO A 18 4.88 -5.48 7.64
C PRO A 18 3.64 -4.65 7.29
N PHE A 19 3.46 -3.50 7.97
CA PHE A 19 2.43 -2.51 7.68
C PHE A 19 2.84 -1.16 8.27
N ALA A 20 2.32 -0.06 7.71
CA ALA A 20 2.45 1.26 8.33
C ALA A 20 1.11 2.00 8.37
N CYS A 21 0.47 2.24 7.22
CA CYS A 21 -0.73 3.08 7.18
C CYS A 21 -2.04 2.37 7.48
N ARG A 22 -2.19 1.06 7.17
CA ARG A 22 -3.47 0.30 7.22
C ARG A 22 -4.62 0.81 6.34
N HIS A 23 -4.38 1.79 5.46
CA HIS A 23 -5.40 2.39 4.61
C HIS A 23 -5.16 2.14 3.11
N GLY A 24 -4.28 1.21 2.76
CA GLY A 24 -4.03 0.83 1.37
C GLY A 24 -3.17 1.80 0.56
N CYS A 25 -2.38 2.67 1.20
CA CYS A 25 -1.63 3.74 0.52
C CYS A 25 -0.09 3.60 0.55
N CYS A 26 0.49 3.13 1.66
CA CYS A 26 1.94 3.27 1.92
C CYS A 26 2.85 2.16 1.34
N THR A 27 2.28 1.15 0.68
CA THR A 27 2.98 -0.04 0.16
C THR A 27 3.74 -0.92 1.16
N SER A 28 3.92 -0.54 2.43
CA SER A 28 4.65 -1.37 3.41
C SER A 28 4.05 -2.76 3.66
N CYS A 29 2.74 -2.94 3.43
CA CYS A 29 2.08 -4.25 3.52
C CYS A 29 1.95 -4.96 2.16
N ALA A 30 2.79 -4.59 1.20
CA ALA A 30 2.73 -5.16 -0.13
C ALA A 30 3.31 -6.58 -0.16
N VAL A 31 2.67 -7.41 -0.96
CA VAL A 31 3.06 -8.80 -1.19
C VAL A 31 2.93 -9.14 -2.66
N ARG A 32 3.57 -10.23 -3.06
CA ARG A 32 3.35 -10.88 -4.35
C ARG A 32 2.48 -12.11 -4.18
N VAL A 33 1.39 -12.19 -4.93
CA VAL A 33 0.50 -13.35 -4.98
C VAL A 33 1.22 -14.47 -5.74
N LYS A 34 1.38 -15.63 -5.09
CA LYS A 34 1.95 -16.85 -5.67
C LYS A 34 0.87 -17.75 -6.25
N SER A 35 -0.24 -17.88 -5.53
CA SER A 35 -1.42 -18.62 -5.96
C SER A 35 -2.69 -18.06 -5.30
N GLY A 36 -3.85 -18.29 -5.92
CA GLY A 36 -5.14 -17.79 -5.43
C GLY A 36 -5.52 -16.40 -5.92
N GLU A 37 -6.61 -15.89 -5.38
CA GLU A 37 -7.22 -14.63 -5.78
C GLU A 37 -7.67 -13.82 -4.55
N LEU A 38 -7.64 -12.50 -4.70
CA LEU A 38 -8.11 -11.56 -3.70
C LEU A 38 -8.73 -10.32 -4.36
N ARG A 39 -9.64 -9.66 -3.64
CA ARG A 39 -10.15 -8.33 -3.99
C ARG A 39 -9.49 -7.27 -3.11
N GLN A 40 -9.10 -6.14 -3.71
CA GLN A 40 -8.43 -5.04 -3.02
C GLN A 40 -8.87 -3.65 -3.57
N PRO A 41 -10.17 -3.29 -3.43
CA PRO A 41 -10.69 -2.06 -4.03
C PRO A 41 -10.07 -0.80 -3.40
N GLN A 42 -9.66 -0.85 -2.12
CA GLN A 42 -9.01 0.29 -1.45
C GLN A 42 -7.47 0.29 -1.59
N ALA A 43 -6.88 -0.56 -2.43
CA ALA A 43 -5.44 -0.54 -2.68
C ALA A 43 -5.06 0.62 -3.62
N LEU A 44 -5.03 1.83 -3.09
CA LEU A 44 -4.71 3.07 -3.81
C LEU A 44 -3.20 3.27 -3.99
N GLY A 45 -2.39 2.66 -3.12
CA GLY A 45 -0.93 2.78 -3.11
C GLY A 45 -0.21 1.98 -4.19
N ILE A 46 -0.93 1.15 -4.96
CA ILE A 46 -0.36 0.41 -6.10
C ILE A 46 -1.24 0.60 -7.34
N SER A 47 -0.58 0.76 -8.48
CA SER A 47 -1.23 0.94 -9.79
C SER A 47 -1.94 -0.34 -10.26
N ALA A 48 -2.85 -0.19 -11.23
CA ALA A 48 -3.49 -1.33 -11.88
C ALA A 48 -2.46 -2.28 -12.54
N GLU A 49 -1.34 -1.74 -13.01
CA GLU A 49 -0.27 -2.51 -13.63
C GLU A 49 0.47 -3.39 -12.62
N LEU A 50 0.79 -2.87 -11.44
CA LEU A 50 1.35 -3.68 -10.35
C LEU A 50 0.35 -4.74 -9.86
N LYS A 51 -0.94 -4.40 -9.78
CA LYS A 51 -1.98 -5.39 -9.47
C LYS A 51 -2.00 -6.52 -10.50
N ALA A 52 -1.89 -6.20 -11.79
CA ALA A 52 -1.83 -7.20 -12.87
C ALA A 52 -0.55 -8.05 -12.83
N GLN A 53 0.55 -7.51 -12.29
CA GLN A 53 1.79 -8.26 -12.05
C GLN A 53 1.74 -9.16 -10.79
N GLY A 54 0.61 -9.17 -10.09
CA GLY A 54 0.38 -10.00 -8.92
C GLY A 54 0.72 -9.32 -7.58
N TYR A 55 0.93 -8.00 -7.55
CA TYR A 55 1.13 -7.29 -6.29
C TYR A 55 -0.20 -6.98 -5.61
N ALA A 56 -0.22 -7.11 -4.28
CA ALA A 56 -1.39 -6.84 -3.47
C ALA A 56 -1.06 -6.20 -2.13
N LEU A 57 -2.02 -5.49 -1.54
CA LEU A 57 -1.88 -4.86 -0.22
C LEU A 57 -2.71 -5.60 0.83
N LEU A 58 -2.05 -6.26 1.78
CA LEU A 58 -2.73 -7.11 2.77
C LEU A 58 -3.66 -6.35 3.72
N CYS A 59 -3.37 -5.08 3.99
CA CYS A 59 -4.18 -4.28 4.92
C CYS A 59 -5.59 -3.94 4.41
N VAL A 60 -5.82 -4.07 3.10
CA VAL A 60 -7.10 -3.78 2.43
C VAL A 60 -7.52 -4.88 1.45
N GLY A 61 -6.86 -6.04 1.52
CA GLY A 61 -7.14 -7.20 0.70
C GLY A 61 -8.09 -8.17 1.39
N PHE A 62 -9.04 -8.72 0.65
CA PHE A 62 -9.89 -9.83 1.07
C PHE A 62 -9.65 -11.03 0.16
N PRO A 63 -9.34 -12.22 0.69
CA PRO A 63 -9.17 -13.41 -0.14
C PRO A 63 -10.51 -13.82 -0.74
N THR A 64 -10.51 -14.22 -2.01
CA THR A 64 -11.68 -14.77 -2.71
C THR A 64 -11.52 -16.25 -3.03
N SER A 65 -10.33 -16.81 -2.80
CA SER A 65 -9.99 -18.23 -2.85
C SER A 65 -8.84 -18.53 -1.88
N ASP A 66 -8.39 -19.79 -1.84
CA ASP A 66 -7.18 -20.17 -1.09
C ASP A 66 -5.98 -19.38 -1.63
N LEU A 67 -5.33 -18.61 -0.75
CA LEU A 67 -4.39 -17.57 -1.13
C LEU A 67 -2.99 -17.84 -0.55
N GLU A 68 -1.99 -17.85 -1.42
CA GLU A 68 -0.57 -17.91 -1.06
C GLU A 68 0.12 -16.63 -1.51
N VAL A 69 0.82 -15.97 -0.59
CA VAL A 69 1.51 -14.70 -0.83
C VAL A 69 2.91 -14.73 -0.25
N GLU A 70 3.79 -13.95 -0.86
CA GLU A 70 5.16 -13.73 -0.40
C GLU A 70 5.35 -12.25 -0.05
N THR A 71 5.88 -11.98 1.14
CA THR A 71 6.28 -10.63 1.54
C THR A 71 7.38 -10.13 0.63
N GLN A 72 7.31 -8.86 0.26
CA GLN A 72 8.35 -8.22 -0.56
C GLN A 72 9.12 -7.24 0.31
N ASP A 73 10.30 -6.85 -0.16
CA ASP A 73 11.02 -5.72 0.43
C ASP A 73 10.16 -4.45 0.29
N GLU A 74 10.08 -3.65 1.37
CA GLU A 74 9.25 -2.44 1.39
C GLU A 74 9.64 -1.48 0.27
N ASP A 75 10.94 -1.40 -0.02
CA ASP A 75 11.47 -0.52 -1.04
C ASP A 75 11.12 -1.03 -2.44
N GLU A 76 11.06 -2.34 -2.70
CA GLU A 76 10.81 -2.87 -4.05
C GLU A 76 9.51 -2.32 -4.64
N VAL A 77 8.41 -2.48 -3.93
CA VAL A 77 7.08 -2.08 -4.42
C VAL A 77 6.98 -0.57 -4.50
N TYR A 78 7.60 0.13 -3.55
CA TYR A 78 7.69 1.59 -3.57
C TYR A 78 8.46 2.10 -4.79
N TRP A 79 9.62 1.52 -5.10
CA TRP A 79 10.43 1.87 -6.27
C TRP A 79 9.72 1.52 -7.58
N LEU A 80 9.08 0.36 -7.68
CA LEU A 80 8.32 0.00 -8.87
C LEU A 80 7.16 0.97 -9.11
N GLN A 81 6.50 1.43 -8.05
CA GLN A 81 5.36 2.35 -8.15
C GLN A 81 5.79 3.81 -8.39
N PHE A 82 6.82 4.28 -7.68
CA PHE A 82 7.18 5.71 -7.60
C PHE A 82 8.57 6.04 -8.18
N GLY A 83 9.42 5.05 -8.44
CA GLY A 83 10.80 5.19 -8.91
C GLY A 83 10.97 6.10 -10.12
N ARG A 84 10.03 6.03 -11.06
CA ARG A 84 10.02 6.89 -12.26
C ARG A 84 9.91 8.38 -11.97
N TYR A 85 9.36 8.78 -10.82
CA TYR A 85 9.26 10.18 -10.42
C TYR A 85 10.55 10.67 -9.77
N PHE A 86 11.26 9.81 -9.04
CA PHE A 86 12.58 10.14 -8.49
C PHE A 86 13.65 10.24 -9.58
N ALA A 87 13.49 9.51 -10.69
CA ALA A 87 14.34 9.62 -11.87
C ALA A 87 14.23 10.99 -12.60
N ARG A 88 13.24 11.83 -12.26
CA ARG A 88 13.03 13.15 -12.91
C ARG A 88 13.88 14.28 -12.30
N GLY A 89 14.76 13.97 -11.35
CA GLY A 89 15.57 14.97 -10.65
C GLY A 89 14.83 15.60 -9.45
N PRO A 90 15.53 16.42 -8.65
CA PRO A 90 14.95 17.02 -7.46
C PRO A 90 13.77 17.93 -7.82
N ILE A 91 12.72 17.86 -7.00
CA ILE A 91 11.62 18.83 -7.04
C ILE A 91 12.16 20.15 -6.51
N GLU A 92 12.22 21.19 -7.34
CA GLU A 92 12.41 22.56 -6.86
C GLU A 92 11.22 22.92 -5.96
N ARG A 93 11.50 23.16 -4.67
CA ARG A 93 10.47 23.52 -3.69
C ARG A 93 10.40 25.04 -3.65
N ASP A 94 9.31 25.60 -4.14
CA ASP A 94 8.99 26.99 -3.84
C ASP A 94 8.61 27.12 -2.36
N VAL A 95 9.39 27.90 -1.61
CA VAL A 95 9.13 28.19 -0.20
C VAL A 95 8.13 29.34 -0.14
N TYR A 96 6.85 29.03 -0.16
CA TYR A 96 5.81 30.02 0.14
C TYR A 96 5.60 30.10 1.65
N SER A 97 5.91 31.25 2.24
CA SER A 97 5.46 31.60 3.59
C SER A 97 4.09 32.26 3.49
N LEU A 98 3.05 31.60 4.00
CA LEU A 98 1.69 32.15 4.05
C LEU A 98 1.46 32.72 5.46
N GLU A 99 1.46 34.04 5.59
CA GLU A 99 1.01 34.70 6.81
C GLU A 99 -0.50 34.87 6.73
N LEU A 100 -1.23 34.03 7.46
CA LEU A 100 -2.68 34.15 7.60
C LEU A 100 -2.97 35.12 8.75
N PRO A 101 -3.66 36.26 8.51
CA PRO A 101 -4.12 37.10 9.60
C PRO A 101 -5.13 36.31 10.43
N ILE A 102 -4.89 36.20 11.73
CA ILE A 102 -5.93 35.79 12.67
C ILE A 102 -6.89 36.98 12.73
N GLY A 103 -8.11 36.80 12.22
CA GLY A 103 -9.14 37.84 12.33
C GLY A 103 -9.47 38.06 13.79
N ASP A 104 -9.38 39.31 14.25
CA ASP A 104 -10.01 39.75 15.49
C ASP A 104 -11.52 39.87 15.25
N GLU A 105 -12.33 39.35 16.19
CA GLU A 105 -13.80 39.40 16.18
C GLU A 105 -14.38 40.81 16.01
#